data_AF-K6ZEA1-F1
#
_entry.id   AF-K6ZEA1-F1
#
_cell.length_a   1.000
_cell.length_b   1.000
_cell.length_c   1.000
_cell.angle_alpha   90.00
_cell.angle_beta   90.00
_cell.angle_gamma   90.00
#
_symmetry.space_group_name_H-M   'P 1'
#
loop_
_entity.id
_entity.type
_entity.pdbx_description
1 polymer ?
#
loop_
_entity_poly.entity_id
_entity_poly.type
_entity_poly.pdbx_seq_one_letter_code
_entity_poly.pdbx_strand_id
1 'polypeptide(L)'
;MHPSKDNPNGYWEDELIVDINEKLLHSLGYHWCSLAWLNLADLKQSKLYEGLRNKAVNYLQKLLAKNTKVSLKDPRMCILLPFWLEVFKELDADIKVVLVKRHAHSIANSLLTRDQFDNEYASQLIYLHWSAVVRFLPKSYSRILINYEEVRSDEVGIRKSLMSFLDVDSSVPKSLFEKKLEHHTTTGNEANASGFAWQQEMLLDFPYANFDEDRIKSLATFYSALNAAYGKRKHRQHVINELKSFADKYKTKKVILYGASELASILIGQLSDAIVLSVDFAASEDHQIARFGKRFHAPHLIQETEHDVIVVAVTGRKDMLVHFLSGYTSQPIVFAEEFLF
;
A
#
# COMPACT_ATOMS: atom_id res chain seq x y z
N MET A 1 2.13 20.43 13.18
CA MET A 1 3.22 19.47 13.44
C MET A 1 4.59 20.12 13.22
N HIS A 2 5.44 20.05 14.24
CA HIS A 2 6.77 20.66 14.24
C HIS A 2 7.80 19.94 13.35
N PRO A 3 8.90 20.62 12.97
CA PRO A 3 10.08 19.99 12.39
C PRO A 3 10.61 18.78 13.14
N SER A 4 11.18 17.82 12.41
CA SER A 4 11.92 16.67 12.95
C SER A 4 13.29 16.57 12.28
N LYS A 5 14.14 15.65 12.75
CA LYS A 5 15.43 15.35 12.08
C LYS A 5 15.23 14.91 10.62
N ASP A 6 14.14 14.20 10.34
CA ASP A 6 13.82 13.66 9.01
C ASP A 6 13.08 14.66 8.12
N ASN A 7 12.49 15.70 8.70
CA ASN A 7 11.90 16.82 7.98
C ASN A 7 12.18 18.16 8.71
N PRO A 8 13.35 18.77 8.44
CA PRO A 8 13.80 19.99 9.12
C PRO A 8 12.90 21.21 8.90
N ASN A 9 12.08 21.21 7.86
CA ASN A 9 11.17 22.33 7.54
C ASN A 9 9.76 22.13 8.13
N GLY A 10 9.52 21.04 8.86
CA GLY A 10 8.20 20.72 9.38
C GLY A 10 7.30 20.04 8.35
N TYR A 11 6.27 19.36 8.86
CA TYR A 11 5.38 18.55 8.03
C TYR A 11 4.26 19.36 7.38
N TRP A 12 4.06 20.62 7.84
CA TRP A 12 2.97 21.51 7.45
C TRP A 12 1.57 20.87 7.67
N GLU A 13 1.51 19.86 8.54
CA GLU A 13 0.30 19.13 8.91
C GLU A 13 -0.37 19.80 10.11
N ASP A 14 -1.68 20.01 9.99
CA ASP A 14 -2.53 20.50 11.06
C ASP A 14 -2.69 19.41 12.12
N GLU A 15 -2.36 19.73 13.38
CA GLU A 15 -2.30 18.76 14.46
C GLU A 15 -3.67 18.19 14.83
N LEU A 16 -4.74 18.96 14.66
CA LEU A 16 -6.08 18.49 14.92
C LEU A 16 -6.55 17.53 13.83
N ILE A 17 -6.20 17.82 12.57
CA ILE A 17 -6.49 16.94 11.44
C ILE A 17 -5.73 15.61 11.60
N VAL A 18 -4.46 15.67 12.00
CA VAL A 18 -3.65 14.48 12.29
C VAL A 18 -4.25 13.68 13.45
N ASP A 19 -4.65 14.33 14.54
CA ASP A 19 -5.32 13.68 15.68
C ASP A 19 -6.62 12.97 15.28
N ILE A 20 -7.43 13.61 14.43
CA ILE A 20 -8.66 13.02 13.89
C ILE A 20 -8.32 11.79 13.05
N ASN A 21 -7.36 11.90 12.14
CA ASN A 21 -6.97 10.81 11.26
C ASN A 21 -6.40 9.61 12.03
N GLU A 22 -5.47 9.84 12.96
CA GLU A 22 -4.88 8.79 13.79
C GLU A 22 -5.94 8.10 14.66
N LYS A 23 -6.82 8.86 15.33
CA LYS A 23 -7.90 8.27 16.13
C LYS A 23 -8.87 7.45 15.30
N LEU A 24 -9.21 7.92 14.11
CA LEU A 24 -10.11 7.19 13.23
C LEU A 24 -9.46 5.90 12.71
N LEU A 25 -8.20 5.95 12.27
CA LEU A 25 -7.45 4.75 11.87
C LEU A 25 -7.30 3.77 13.04
N HIS A 26 -6.90 4.23 14.23
CA HIS A 26 -6.75 3.37 15.41
C HIS A 26 -8.07 2.72 15.81
N SER A 27 -9.20 3.41 15.64
CA SER A 27 -10.53 2.84 15.89
C SER A 27 -10.87 1.65 14.99
N LEU A 28 -10.18 1.54 13.85
CA LEU A 28 -10.28 0.45 12.89
C LEU A 28 -9.15 -0.59 13.05
N GLY A 29 -8.28 -0.41 14.05
CA GLY A 29 -7.10 -1.27 14.24
C GLY A 29 -5.97 -0.97 13.23
N TYR A 30 -6.00 0.18 12.57
CA TYR A 30 -5.03 0.57 11.54
C TYR A 30 -4.10 1.69 12.03
N HIS A 31 -2.97 1.83 11.35
CA HIS A 31 -2.03 2.94 11.44
C HIS A 31 -1.78 3.50 10.03
N TRP A 32 -1.05 4.61 9.92
CA TRP A 32 -0.70 5.20 8.62
C TRP A 32 0.11 4.23 7.72
N CYS A 33 0.89 3.34 8.33
CA CYS A 33 1.65 2.31 7.64
C CYS A 33 0.93 0.96 7.58
N SER A 34 -0.35 0.87 7.93
CA SER A 34 -1.07 -0.39 7.78
C SER A 34 -1.34 -0.68 6.32
N LEU A 35 -0.85 -1.81 5.82
CA LEU A 35 -1.24 -2.34 4.52
C LEU A 35 -2.65 -2.94 4.57
N ALA A 36 -3.67 -2.11 4.73
CA ALA A 36 -5.06 -2.56 4.83
C ALA A 36 -5.96 -1.68 3.95
N TRP A 37 -6.79 -2.33 3.13
CA TRP A 37 -7.79 -1.61 2.36
C TRP A 37 -8.89 -1.09 3.29
N LEU A 38 -9.28 0.17 3.10
CA LEU A 38 -10.32 0.78 3.92
C LEU A 38 -11.68 0.14 3.60
N ASN A 39 -12.26 -0.55 4.58
CA ASN A 39 -13.63 -1.02 4.52
C ASN A 39 -14.59 0.11 4.93
N LEU A 40 -15.46 0.52 4.01
CA LEU A 40 -16.42 1.62 4.25
C LEU A 40 -17.47 1.27 5.30
N ALA A 41 -17.87 0.00 5.40
CA ALA A 41 -18.83 -0.45 6.40
C ALA A 41 -18.23 -0.33 7.80
N ASP A 42 -17.01 -0.85 7.99
CA ASP A 42 -16.30 -0.78 9.28
C ASP A 42 -16.00 0.67 9.66
N LEU A 43 -15.62 1.51 8.68
CA LEU A 43 -15.42 2.94 8.87
C LEU A 43 -16.66 3.61 9.47
N LYS A 44 -17.83 3.42 8.85
CA LYS A 44 -19.10 4.03 9.30
C LYS A 44 -19.60 3.43 10.63
N GLN A 45 -19.25 2.19 10.94
CA GLN A 45 -19.62 1.53 12.20
C GLN A 45 -18.69 1.87 13.37
N SER A 46 -17.55 2.51 13.12
CA SER A 46 -16.66 2.97 14.19
C SER A 46 -17.42 3.86 15.18
N LYS A 47 -17.33 3.52 16.47
CA LYS A 47 -17.93 4.31 17.57
C LYS A 47 -17.41 5.75 17.62
N LEU A 48 -16.23 6.01 17.04
CA LEU A 48 -15.63 7.33 16.99
C LEU A 48 -16.04 8.14 15.75
N TYR A 49 -16.68 7.53 14.75
CA TYR A 49 -16.94 8.14 13.44
C TYR A 49 -17.71 9.46 13.57
N GLU A 50 -18.91 9.46 14.16
CA GLU A 50 -19.76 10.67 14.26
C GLU A 50 -19.13 11.74 15.16
N GLY A 51 -18.51 11.34 16.28
CA GLY A 51 -17.83 12.28 17.18
C GLY A 51 -16.66 13.00 16.48
N LEU A 52 -15.86 12.27 15.72
CA LEU A 52 -14.74 12.83 14.96
C LEU A 52 -15.21 13.65 13.76
N ARG A 53 -16.29 13.23 13.08
CA ARG A 53 -16.91 13.98 11.99
C ARG A 53 -17.41 15.34 12.47
N ASN A 54 -18.17 15.37 13.56
CA ASN A 54 -18.65 16.62 14.17
C ASN A 54 -17.49 17.51 14.64
N LYS A 55 -16.43 16.91 15.20
CA LYS A 55 -15.21 17.64 15.58
C LYS A 55 -14.54 18.28 14.36
N ALA A 56 -14.41 17.55 13.25
CA ALA A 56 -13.83 18.03 12.00
C ALA A 56 -14.66 19.19 11.41
N VAL A 57 -15.98 19.02 11.28
CA VAL A 57 -16.90 20.05 10.77
C VAL A 57 -16.78 21.33 11.59
N ASN A 58 -16.94 21.23 12.92
CA ASN A 58 -16.86 22.39 13.81
C ASN A 58 -15.52 23.12 13.74
N TYR A 59 -14.42 22.38 13.57
CA TYR A 59 -13.09 22.97 13.41
C TYR A 59 -12.95 23.72 12.09
N LEU A 60 -13.33 23.08 10.99
CA LEU A 60 -13.22 23.67 9.66
C LEU A 60 -14.17 24.87 9.49
N GLN A 61 -15.37 24.83 10.07
CA GLN A 61 -16.27 26.01 10.13
C GLN A 61 -15.58 27.21 10.79
N LYS A 62 -14.87 26.99 11.92
CA LYS A 62 -14.14 28.06 12.62
C LYS A 62 -12.95 28.58 11.80
N LEU A 63 -12.28 27.72 11.04
CA LEU A 63 -11.19 28.14 10.16
C LEU A 63 -11.72 28.95 8.98
N LEU A 64 -12.80 28.50 8.33
CA LEU A 64 -13.44 29.19 7.21
C LEU A 64 -14.10 30.51 7.63
N ALA A 65 -14.59 30.62 8.87
CA ALA A 65 -15.09 31.89 9.41
C ALA A 65 -13.99 32.97 9.54
N LYS A 66 -12.72 32.57 9.59
CA LYS A 66 -11.56 33.47 9.75
C LYS A 66 -10.75 33.66 8.48
N ASN A 67 -10.88 32.76 7.52
CA ASN A 67 -10.04 32.71 6.32
C ASN A 67 -10.91 32.46 5.09
N THR A 68 -10.64 33.17 4.01
CA THR A 68 -11.35 33.00 2.73
C THR A 68 -11.05 31.65 2.07
N LYS A 69 -9.85 31.08 2.32
CA LYS A 69 -9.40 29.78 1.83
C LYS A 69 -8.62 29.05 2.92
N VAL A 70 -8.82 27.74 3.00
CA VAL A 70 -8.14 26.87 3.99
C VAL A 70 -7.51 25.71 3.23
N SER A 71 -6.23 25.44 3.48
CA SER A 71 -5.53 24.27 2.96
C SER A 71 -5.41 23.21 4.05
N LEU A 72 -5.76 21.97 3.73
CA LEU A 72 -5.56 20.82 4.59
C LEU A 72 -4.53 19.89 3.96
N LYS A 73 -3.61 19.39 4.78
CA LYS A 73 -2.62 18.41 4.35
C LYS A 73 -2.40 17.42 5.48
N ASP A 74 -2.60 16.14 5.17
CA ASP A 74 -2.11 14.97 5.90
C ASP A 74 -2.13 13.80 4.90
N PRO A 75 -1.01 13.07 4.70
CA PRO A 75 -0.96 11.92 3.80
C PRO A 75 -2.06 10.87 4.06
N ARG A 76 -2.52 10.72 5.31
CA ARG A 76 -3.59 9.77 5.69
C ARG A 76 -4.96 10.16 5.13
N MET A 77 -5.15 11.41 4.73
CA MET A 77 -6.41 11.85 4.13
C MET A 77 -6.72 11.09 2.84
N CYS A 78 -5.73 10.57 2.11
CA CYS A 78 -6.01 9.75 0.94
C CYS A 78 -6.66 8.40 1.31
N ILE A 79 -6.25 7.80 2.43
CA ILE A 79 -6.86 6.57 2.96
C ILE A 79 -8.26 6.89 3.47
N LEU A 80 -8.39 7.94 4.28
CA LEU A 80 -9.65 8.34 4.93
C LEU A 80 -10.49 9.27 4.06
N LEU A 81 -10.26 9.33 2.76
CA LEU A 81 -10.93 10.29 1.87
C LEU A 81 -12.46 10.18 1.95
N PRO A 82 -13.08 8.97 2.03
CA PRO A 82 -14.52 8.84 2.23
C PRO A 82 -15.06 9.57 3.48
N PHE A 83 -14.32 9.56 4.59
CA PHE A 83 -14.68 10.32 5.80
C PHE A 83 -14.62 11.83 5.54
N TRP A 84 -13.54 12.30 4.91
CA TRP A 84 -13.34 13.73 4.64
C TRP A 84 -14.33 14.30 3.62
N LEU A 85 -14.70 13.52 2.60
CA LEU A 85 -15.74 13.93 1.64
C LEU A 85 -17.08 14.19 2.32
N GLU A 86 -17.43 13.40 3.33
CA GLU A 86 -18.67 13.58 4.12
C GLU A 86 -18.60 14.80 5.05
N VAL A 87 -17.40 15.17 5.50
CA VAL A 87 -17.15 16.42 6.24
C VAL A 87 -17.29 17.62 5.29
N PHE A 88 -16.64 17.59 4.13
CA PHE A 88 -16.68 18.68 3.15
C PHE A 88 -18.08 18.91 2.58
N LYS A 89 -18.84 17.82 2.37
CA LYS A 89 -20.24 17.90 1.96
C LYS A 89 -21.13 18.61 2.98
N GLU A 90 -20.91 18.38 4.28
CA GLU A 90 -21.67 19.08 5.33
C GLU A 90 -21.32 20.57 5.42
N LEU A 91 -20.08 20.92 5.09
CA LEU A 91 -19.62 22.30 5.06
C LEU A 91 -20.09 23.08 3.82
N ASP A 92 -20.66 22.39 2.82
CA ASP A 92 -20.93 22.94 1.49
C ASP A 92 -19.71 23.68 0.89
N ALA A 93 -18.52 23.10 1.11
CA ALA A 93 -17.26 23.73 0.73
C ALA A 93 -16.91 23.46 -0.74
N ASP A 94 -16.42 24.48 -1.46
CA ASP A 94 -15.75 24.28 -2.74
C ASP A 94 -14.35 23.71 -2.53
N ILE A 95 -14.10 22.50 -3.04
CA ILE A 95 -12.88 21.73 -2.80
C ILE A 95 -12.04 21.64 -4.07
N LYS A 96 -10.79 22.10 -3.95
CA LYS A 96 -9.74 21.92 -4.95
C LYS A 96 -8.67 20.97 -4.42
N VAL A 97 -8.33 19.95 -5.20
CA VAL A 97 -7.38 18.91 -4.78
C VAL A 97 -6.04 19.05 -5.48
N VAL A 98 -4.97 19.17 -4.69
CA VAL A 98 -3.59 19.14 -5.20
C VAL A 98 -3.03 17.75 -4.94
N LEU A 99 -2.82 16.97 -6.00
CA LEU A 99 -2.16 15.68 -5.95
C LEU A 99 -0.67 15.89 -6.12
N VAL A 100 0.12 15.49 -5.12
CA VAL A 100 1.58 15.52 -5.21
C VAL A 100 2.09 14.11 -5.45
N LYS A 101 2.59 13.86 -6.65
CA LYS A 101 3.23 12.59 -7.01
C LYS A 101 4.73 12.74 -6.86
N ARG A 102 5.37 11.74 -6.29
CA ARG A 102 6.82 11.59 -6.26
C ARG A 102 7.14 10.21 -6.81
N HIS A 103 8.29 10.05 -7.45
CA HIS A 103 8.73 8.78 -7.96
C HIS A 103 8.71 7.70 -6.86
N ALA A 104 8.09 6.55 -7.12
CA ALA A 104 7.84 5.52 -6.12
C ALA A 104 9.14 5.04 -5.45
N HIS A 105 10.20 4.84 -6.24
CA HIS A 105 11.53 4.50 -5.71
C HIS A 105 12.09 5.56 -4.73
N SER A 106 11.93 6.85 -5.04
CA SER A 106 12.39 7.93 -4.16
C SER A 106 11.60 7.98 -2.85
N ILE A 107 10.32 7.63 -2.88
CA ILE A 107 9.50 7.46 -1.67
C ILE A 107 10.00 6.24 -0.87
N ALA A 108 10.23 5.11 -1.55
CA ALA A 108 10.69 3.88 -0.91
C ALA A 108 12.03 4.06 -0.18
N ASN A 109 13.01 4.69 -0.82
CA ASN A 109 14.30 5.00 -0.18
C ASN A 109 14.16 5.94 1.02
N SER A 110 13.22 6.90 0.96
CA SER A 110 12.94 7.79 2.08
C SER A 110 12.33 7.02 3.26
N LEU A 111 11.42 6.08 3.00
CA LEU A 111 10.81 5.22 4.02
C LEU A 111 11.83 4.20 4.58
N LEU A 112 12.73 3.69 3.76
CA LEU A 112 13.83 2.83 4.21
C LEU A 112 14.76 3.59 5.17
N THR A 113 15.16 4.81 4.81
CA THR A 113 16.05 5.63 5.64
C THR A 113 15.41 6.02 6.96
N ARG A 114 14.14 6.47 6.92
CA ARG A 114 13.41 6.97 8.09
C ARG A 114 12.88 5.86 9.01
N ASP A 115 12.17 4.90 8.42
CA ASP A 115 11.38 3.90 9.16
C ASP A 115 11.98 2.49 9.11
N GLN A 116 13.03 2.27 8.30
CA GLN A 116 13.61 0.95 8.02
C GLN A 116 12.56 0.01 7.42
N PHE A 117 11.77 0.54 6.49
CA PHE A 117 10.88 -0.24 5.63
C PHE A 117 11.64 -0.74 4.41
N ASP A 118 11.54 -2.03 4.14
CA ASP A 118 12.09 -2.59 2.91
C ASP A 118 11.33 -2.05 1.69
N ASN A 119 11.98 -2.03 0.52
CA ASN A 119 11.44 -1.45 -0.71
C ASN A 119 10.09 -2.04 -1.12
N GLU A 120 9.84 -3.31 -0.81
CA GLU A 120 8.61 -3.98 -1.16
C GLU A 120 7.45 -3.49 -0.28
N TYR A 121 7.63 -3.48 1.05
CA TYR A 121 6.64 -2.91 1.96
C TYR A 121 6.34 -1.44 1.64
N ALA A 122 7.38 -0.66 1.35
CA ALA A 122 7.24 0.72 0.92
C ALA A 122 6.45 0.85 -0.39
N SER A 123 6.74 0.03 -1.40
CA SER A 123 5.95 -0.02 -2.64
C SER A 123 4.49 -0.40 -2.41
N GLN A 124 4.21 -1.36 -1.52
CA GLN A 124 2.84 -1.70 -1.15
C GLN A 124 2.13 -0.52 -0.50
N LEU A 125 2.81 0.22 0.38
CA LEU A 125 2.25 1.41 1.02
C LEU A 125 1.92 2.49 0.00
N ILE A 126 2.84 2.76 -0.93
CA ILE A 126 2.63 3.74 -2.01
C ILE A 126 1.42 3.33 -2.85
N TYR A 127 1.39 2.07 -3.31
CA TYR A 127 0.31 1.54 -4.12
C TYR A 127 -1.04 1.64 -3.39
N LEU A 128 -1.11 1.29 -2.11
CA LEU A 128 -2.32 1.41 -1.29
C LEU A 128 -2.81 2.86 -1.20
N HIS A 129 -1.93 3.79 -0.86
CA HIS A 129 -2.28 5.21 -0.70
C HIS A 129 -2.77 5.81 -2.03
N TRP A 130 -2.07 5.52 -3.13
CA TRP A 130 -2.43 6.02 -4.45
C TRP A 130 -3.71 5.38 -4.96
N SER A 131 -3.92 4.09 -4.73
CA SER A 131 -5.15 3.38 -5.08
C SER A 131 -6.34 3.92 -4.30
N ALA A 132 -6.17 4.31 -3.04
CA ALA A 132 -7.22 4.97 -2.26
C ALA A 132 -7.63 6.31 -2.88
N VAL A 133 -6.68 7.11 -3.40
CA VAL A 133 -7.00 8.34 -4.16
C VAL A 133 -7.80 7.99 -5.43
N VAL A 134 -7.31 7.07 -6.26
CA VAL A 134 -7.97 6.70 -7.52
C VAL A 134 -9.38 6.18 -7.26
N ARG A 135 -9.55 5.37 -6.21
CA ARG A 135 -10.84 4.80 -5.82
C ARG A 135 -11.82 5.82 -5.29
N PHE A 136 -11.39 6.64 -4.34
CA PHE A 136 -12.30 7.42 -3.51
C PHE A 136 -12.44 8.87 -3.93
N LEU A 137 -11.51 9.43 -4.72
CA LEU A 137 -11.57 10.83 -5.14
C LEU A 137 -12.51 11.02 -6.34
N PRO A 138 -13.71 11.59 -6.17
CA PRO A 138 -14.72 11.62 -7.23
C PRO A 138 -14.28 12.52 -8.38
N LYS A 139 -14.46 12.07 -9.63
CA LYS A 139 -14.04 12.80 -10.85
C LYS A 139 -14.59 14.22 -10.96
N SER A 140 -15.69 14.52 -10.27
CA SER A 140 -16.30 15.86 -10.20
C SER A 140 -15.45 16.89 -9.44
N TYR A 141 -14.52 16.46 -8.59
CA TYR A 141 -13.64 17.37 -7.86
C TYR A 141 -12.52 17.87 -8.77
N SER A 142 -12.43 19.20 -8.88
CA SER A 142 -11.32 19.89 -9.54
C SER A 142 -10.00 19.48 -8.91
N ARG A 143 -9.03 19.08 -9.75
CA ARG A 143 -7.73 18.59 -9.28
C ARG A 143 -6.59 18.98 -10.20
N ILE A 144 -5.41 19.14 -9.62
CA ILE A 144 -4.14 19.33 -10.34
C ILE A 144 -3.13 18.29 -9.84
N LEU A 145 -2.33 17.74 -10.76
CA LEU A 145 -1.22 16.85 -10.43
C LEU A 145 0.09 17.65 -10.50
N ILE A 146 0.88 17.57 -9.44
CA ILE A 146 2.23 18.11 -9.36
C ILE A 146 3.21 16.94 -9.20
N ASN A 147 4.14 16.79 -10.14
CA ASN A 147 5.26 15.88 -9.97
C ASN A 147 6.35 16.58 -9.15
N TYR A 148 6.71 15.99 -8.02
CA TYR A 148 7.69 16.54 -7.09
C TYR A 148 9.05 16.74 -7.74
N GLU A 149 9.45 15.84 -8.64
CA GLU A 149 10.70 15.91 -9.40
C GLU A 149 10.78 17.16 -10.27
N GLU A 150 9.65 17.66 -10.78
CA GLU A 150 9.59 18.86 -11.62
C GLU A 150 9.78 20.15 -10.81
N VAL A 151 9.52 20.12 -9.50
CA VAL A 151 9.72 21.28 -8.60
C VAL A 151 11.17 21.74 -8.60
N ARG A 152 12.11 20.82 -8.77
CA ARG A 152 13.53 21.15 -8.90
C ARG A 152 13.84 21.92 -10.17
N SER A 153 13.21 21.56 -11.29
CA SER A 153 13.48 22.15 -12.60
C SER A 153 12.70 23.44 -12.85
N ASP A 154 11.46 23.54 -12.36
CA ASP A 154 10.56 24.66 -12.63
C ASP A 154 9.63 24.98 -11.45
N GLU A 155 10.22 25.33 -10.30
CA GLU A 155 9.43 25.74 -9.13
C GLU A 155 8.53 26.94 -9.44
N VAL A 156 9.01 27.90 -10.22
CA VAL A 156 8.29 29.15 -10.53
C VAL A 156 7.06 28.85 -11.38
N GLY A 157 7.19 28.03 -12.43
CA GLY A 157 6.07 27.61 -13.27
C GLY A 157 5.04 26.79 -12.49
N ILE A 158 5.49 25.83 -11.68
CA ILE A 158 4.60 25.05 -10.80
C ILE A 158 3.85 25.95 -9.83
N ARG A 159 4.54 26.91 -9.20
CA ARG A 159 3.91 27.87 -8.30
C ARG A 159 2.85 28.71 -9.02
N LYS A 160 3.15 29.20 -10.21
CA LYS A 160 2.19 29.96 -11.03
C LYS A 160 0.96 29.12 -11.38
N SER A 161 1.16 27.86 -11.73
CA SER A 161 0.09 26.90 -12.02
C SER A 161 -0.80 26.64 -10.80
N LEU A 162 -0.19 26.41 -9.62
CA LEU A 162 -0.89 26.26 -8.35
C LEU A 162 -1.67 27.53 -7.97
N MET A 163 -1.06 28.71 -8.10
CA MET A 163 -1.71 30.00 -7.85
C MET A 163 -2.94 30.18 -8.72
N SER A 164 -2.83 29.91 -10.03
CA SER A 164 -3.95 29.99 -10.95
C SER A 164 -5.05 28.96 -10.63
N PHE A 165 -4.66 27.72 -10.34
CA PHE A 165 -5.61 26.65 -10.00
C PHE A 165 -6.35 26.96 -8.70
N LEU A 166 -5.64 27.37 -7.65
CA LEU A 166 -6.21 27.69 -6.32
C LEU A 166 -6.85 29.08 -6.27
N ASP A 167 -6.62 29.92 -7.27
CA ASP A 167 -7.07 31.31 -7.36
C ASP A 167 -6.49 32.17 -6.20
N VAL A 168 -5.18 32.05 -5.97
CA VAL A 168 -4.48 32.75 -4.87
C VAL A 168 -3.23 33.45 -5.37
N ASP A 169 -2.86 34.51 -4.67
CA ASP A 169 -1.56 35.17 -4.84
C ASP A 169 -0.50 34.60 -3.88
N SER A 170 0.75 34.53 -4.33
CA SER A 170 1.85 34.10 -3.46
C SER A 170 2.36 35.28 -2.63
N SER A 171 2.33 35.12 -1.31
CA SER A 171 3.02 36.02 -0.37
C SER A 171 4.50 35.66 -0.18
N VAL A 172 5.00 34.61 -0.85
CA VAL A 172 6.35 34.09 -0.68
C VAL A 172 7.26 34.65 -1.78
N PRO A 173 8.23 35.52 -1.44
CA PRO A 173 9.02 36.26 -2.44
C PRO A 173 10.17 35.46 -3.08
N LYS A 174 10.47 34.24 -2.61
CA LYS A 174 11.60 33.42 -3.08
C LYS A 174 11.21 31.97 -3.37
N SER A 175 12.06 31.32 -4.15
CA SER A 175 12.10 29.85 -4.30
C SER A 175 12.24 29.21 -2.92
N LEU A 176 11.40 28.21 -2.67
CA LEU A 176 11.35 27.40 -1.45
C LEU A 176 12.04 26.04 -1.63
N PHE A 177 12.41 25.68 -2.86
CA PHE A 177 13.10 24.42 -3.12
C PHE A 177 14.50 24.43 -2.50
N GLU A 178 14.73 23.51 -1.57
CA GLU A 178 16.03 23.31 -0.94
C GLU A 178 16.60 21.96 -1.40
N LYS A 179 17.62 22.01 -2.27
CA LYS A 179 18.28 20.80 -2.82
C LYS A 179 18.73 19.78 -1.75
N LYS A 180 19.08 20.27 -0.55
CA LYS A 180 19.49 19.44 0.60
C LYS A 180 18.37 18.60 1.23
N LEU A 181 17.10 18.92 0.93
CA LEU A 181 15.93 18.12 1.34
C LEU A 181 15.57 17.03 0.32
N GLU A 182 16.25 17.02 -0.83
CA GLU A 182 16.17 15.95 -1.81
C GLU A 182 17.19 14.86 -1.46
N HIS A 183 16.77 13.91 -0.62
CA HIS A 183 17.68 12.88 -0.11
C HIS A 183 18.04 11.79 -1.13
N HIS A 184 17.26 11.63 -2.21
CA HIS A 184 17.43 10.53 -3.16
C HIS A 184 17.10 10.97 -4.59
N THR A 185 18.08 10.84 -5.50
CA THR A 185 17.93 11.03 -6.95
C THR A 185 17.91 9.65 -7.61
N THR A 186 16.91 9.36 -8.43
CA THR A 186 16.77 8.07 -9.12
C THR A 186 17.79 7.93 -10.24
N THR A 187 18.45 6.77 -10.33
CA THR A 187 19.13 6.33 -11.56
C THR A 187 18.16 5.49 -12.40
N GLY A 188 18.21 5.60 -13.74
CA GLY A 188 17.17 5.07 -14.64
C GLY A 188 16.90 3.56 -14.57
N ASN A 189 17.84 2.75 -14.08
CA ASN A 189 17.68 1.30 -13.93
C ASN A 189 16.97 0.87 -12.63
N GLU A 190 16.98 1.70 -11.58
CA GLU A 190 16.39 1.37 -10.28
C GLU A 190 14.89 1.70 -10.22
N ALA A 191 14.44 2.57 -11.12
CA ALA A 191 13.07 3.08 -11.18
C ALA A 191 12.01 1.99 -11.38
N ASN A 192 12.34 0.94 -12.13
CA ASN A 192 11.44 -0.18 -12.46
C ASN A 192 11.55 -1.38 -11.50
N ALA A 193 12.43 -1.32 -10.49
CA ALA A 193 12.78 -2.48 -9.66
C ALA A 193 12.09 -2.50 -8.28
N SER A 194 11.18 -1.57 -8.00
CA SER A 194 10.55 -1.44 -6.68
C SER A 194 9.11 -1.94 -6.68
N GLY A 195 8.77 -2.84 -5.76
CA GLY A 195 7.44 -3.46 -5.66
C GLY A 195 7.26 -4.65 -6.58
N PHE A 196 6.02 -5.15 -6.68
CA PHE A 196 5.71 -6.28 -7.56
C PHE A 196 5.48 -5.82 -9.00
N ALA A 197 5.67 -6.73 -9.97
CA ALA A 197 5.51 -6.45 -11.40
C ALA A 197 4.11 -5.90 -11.74
N TRP A 198 3.07 -6.43 -11.07
CA TRP A 198 1.69 -6.02 -11.31
C TRP A 198 1.35 -4.59 -10.83
N GLN A 199 2.20 -3.97 -10.00
CA GLN A 199 1.98 -2.60 -9.50
C GLN A 199 2.50 -1.53 -10.43
N GLN A 200 3.36 -1.90 -11.40
CA GLN A 200 4.15 -0.94 -12.16
C GLN A 200 3.27 0.03 -12.96
N GLU A 201 2.18 -0.44 -13.59
CA GLU A 201 1.23 0.43 -14.30
C GLU A 201 0.69 1.53 -13.38
N MET A 202 0.23 1.17 -12.18
CA MET A 202 -0.28 2.13 -11.21
C MET A 202 0.80 3.10 -10.70
N LEU A 203 2.01 2.60 -10.43
CA LEU A 203 3.12 3.43 -9.97
C LEU A 203 3.63 4.41 -11.05
N LEU A 204 3.47 4.05 -12.33
CA LEU A 204 3.86 4.90 -13.45
C LEU A 204 2.77 5.88 -13.86
N ASP A 205 1.51 5.45 -13.94
CA ASP A 205 0.43 6.21 -14.56
C ASP A 205 -0.55 6.85 -13.57
N PHE A 206 -0.27 6.79 -12.26
CA PHE A 206 -1.03 7.55 -11.25
C PHE A 206 -1.15 9.05 -11.63
N PRO A 207 -2.35 9.67 -11.50
CA PRO A 207 -3.61 9.14 -10.94
C PRO A 207 -4.59 8.57 -11.97
N TYR A 208 -4.15 8.29 -13.20
CA TYR A 208 -5.01 7.87 -14.31
C TYR A 208 -5.02 6.36 -14.54
N ALA A 209 -4.09 5.63 -13.92
CA ALA A 209 -4.01 4.19 -13.99
C ALA A 209 -5.25 3.48 -13.42
N ASN A 210 -5.46 2.25 -13.87
CA ASN A 210 -6.36 1.34 -13.18
C ASN A 210 -5.70 0.83 -11.88
N PHE A 211 -6.52 0.45 -10.92
CA PHE A 211 -6.05 -0.22 -9.70
C PHE A 211 -6.83 -1.52 -9.50
N ASP A 212 -6.15 -2.56 -9.02
CA ASP A 212 -6.73 -3.89 -8.77
C ASP A 212 -7.12 -4.01 -7.29
N GLU A 213 -8.37 -3.68 -6.96
CA GLU A 213 -8.91 -3.76 -5.58
C GLU A 213 -8.90 -5.19 -5.05
N ASP A 214 -9.25 -6.15 -5.91
CA ASP A 214 -9.36 -7.57 -5.53
C ASP A 214 -7.99 -8.15 -5.20
N ARG A 215 -6.94 -7.73 -5.90
CA ARG A 215 -5.55 -8.10 -5.59
C ARG A 215 -5.02 -7.46 -4.32
N ILE A 216 -5.43 -6.24 -3.97
CA ILE A 216 -5.08 -5.68 -2.64
C ILE A 216 -5.75 -6.51 -1.55
N LYS A 217 -7.04 -6.81 -1.71
CA LYS A 217 -7.81 -7.59 -0.74
C LYS A 217 -7.29 -9.03 -0.63
N SER A 218 -6.84 -9.62 -1.73
CA SER A 218 -6.25 -10.96 -1.77
C SER A 218 -5.00 -11.04 -0.88
N LEU A 219 -4.22 -9.95 -0.84
CA LEU A 219 -3.00 -9.84 -0.05
C LEU A 219 -3.24 -9.43 1.41
N ALA A 220 -4.48 -9.32 1.89
CA ALA A 220 -4.77 -8.85 3.26
C ALA A 220 -4.04 -9.64 4.35
N THR A 221 -3.87 -10.95 4.20
CA THR A 221 -3.14 -11.78 5.18
C THR A 221 -1.62 -11.65 5.05
N PHE A 222 -1.10 -11.54 3.82
CA PHE A 222 0.30 -11.19 3.58
C PHE A 222 0.63 -9.86 4.26
N TYR A 223 -0.24 -8.88 4.07
CA TYR A 223 -0.14 -7.58 4.70
C TYR A 223 -0.31 -7.62 6.21
N SER A 224 -1.19 -8.47 6.74
CA SER A 224 -1.31 -8.69 8.19
C SER A 224 0.02 -9.22 8.76
N ALA A 225 0.62 -10.22 8.11
CA ALA A 225 1.91 -10.78 8.51
C ALA A 225 3.03 -9.74 8.40
N LEU A 226 3.07 -8.97 7.31
CA LEU A 226 4.01 -7.86 7.15
C LEU A 226 3.81 -6.80 8.24
N ASN A 227 2.59 -6.34 8.48
CA ASN A 227 2.27 -5.37 9.53
C ASN A 227 2.72 -5.89 10.91
N ALA A 228 2.52 -7.17 11.22
CA ALA A 228 2.97 -7.80 12.46
C ALA A 228 4.51 -7.86 12.55
N ALA A 229 5.20 -8.21 11.46
CA ALA A 229 6.66 -8.24 11.38
C ALA A 229 7.27 -6.83 11.53
N TYR A 230 6.68 -5.85 10.85
CA TYR A 230 7.08 -4.45 10.93
C TYR A 230 6.79 -3.82 12.29
N GLY A 231 5.82 -4.34 13.05
CA GLY A 231 5.56 -3.95 14.43
C GLY A 231 6.67 -4.32 15.44
N LYS A 232 7.53 -5.32 15.15
CA LYS A 232 8.58 -5.80 16.09
C LYS A 232 10.00 -5.64 15.49
N ARG A 233 10.70 -4.59 15.92
CA ARG A 233 11.98 -4.09 15.35
C ARG A 233 13.15 -5.09 15.25
N LYS A 234 13.17 -6.19 16.03
CA LYS A 234 14.38 -7.03 16.21
C LYS A 234 14.57 -8.20 15.22
N HIS A 235 13.55 -8.61 14.46
CA HIS A 235 13.65 -9.76 13.53
C HIS A 235 13.30 -9.40 12.07
N ARG A 236 13.14 -8.10 11.80
CA ARG A 236 12.55 -7.54 10.58
C ARG A 236 13.32 -7.88 9.30
N GLN A 237 14.60 -7.52 9.24
CA GLN A 237 15.39 -7.66 8.01
C GLN A 237 15.66 -9.12 7.65
N HIS A 238 15.82 -9.98 8.66
CA HIS A 238 16.17 -11.38 8.46
C HIS A 238 15.03 -12.15 7.79
N VAL A 239 13.82 -12.09 8.36
CA VAL A 239 12.64 -12.77 7.80
C VAL A 239 12.33 -12.30 6.38
N ILE A 240 12.41 -11.00 6.11
CA ILE A 240 12.18 -10.44 4.78
C ILE A 240 13.24 -10.91 3.78
N ASN A 241 14.52 -10.91 4.17
CA ASN A 241 15.59 -11.38 3.29
C ASN A 241 15.47 -12.86 2.96
N GLU A 242 15.06 -13.70 3.93
CA GLU A 242 14.83 -15.12 3.69
C GLU A 242 13.63 -15.33 2.75
N LEU A 243 12.54 -14.60 2.95
CA LEU A 243 11.39 -14.63 2.04
C LEU A 243 11.75 -14.25 0.61
N LYS A 244 12.52 -13.17 0.44
CA LYS A 244 12.98 -12.72 -0.88
C LYS A 244 13.94 -13.71 -1.51
N SER A 245 14.94 -14.19 -0.75
CA SER A 245 15.88 -15.20 -1.24
C SER A 245 15.19 -16.49 -1.64
N PHE A 246 14.17 -16.90 -0.89
CA PHE A 246 13.32 -18.03 -1.24
C PHE A 246 12.55 -17.75 -2.53
N ALA A 247 11.86 -16.62 -2.62
CA ALA A 247 11.06 -16.27 -3.78
C ALA A 247 11.90 -16.14 -5.06
N ASP A 248 13.07 -15.51 -4.97
CA ASP A 248 14.00 -15.33 -6.09
C ASP A 248 14.46 -16.66 -6.70
N LYS A 249 14.55 -17.72 -5.89
CA LYS A 249 14.89 -19.06 -6.35
C LYS A 249 13.79 -19.68 -7.22
N TYR A 250 12.54 -19.29 -7.04
CA TYR A 250 11.38 -19.91 -7.70
C TYR A 250 10.59 -18.96 -8.63
N LYS A 251 10.89 -17.66 -8.66
CA LYS A 251 10.13 -16.68 -9.47
C LYS A 251 10.14 -16.93 -10.98
N THR A 252 11.13 -17.65 -11.49
CA THR A 252 11.24 -18.02 -12.92
C THR A 252 10.75 -19.44 -13.21
N LYS A 253 10.09 -20.08 -12.24
CA LYS A 253 9.60 -21.46 -12.33
C LYS A 253 8.08 -21.47 -12.41
N LYS A 254 7.51 -22.54 -12.95
CA LYS A 254 6.08 -22.86 -12.82
C LYS A 254 5.85 -23.51 -11.45
N VAL A 255 5.30 -22.76 -10.51
CA VAL A 255 5.12 -23.17 -9.12
C VAL A 255 3.69 -23.65 -8.88
N ILE A 256 3.53 -24.84 -8.30
CA ILE A 256 2.29 -25.20 -7.61
C ILE A 256 2.44 -24.82 -6.14
N LEU A 257 1.53 -23.99 -5.64
CA LEU A 257 1.47 -23.66 -4.22
C LEU A 257 0.51 -24.60 -3.51
N TYR A 258 1.02 -25.39 -2.56
CA TYR A 258 0.22 -26.34 -1.79
C TYR A 258 -0.03 -25.86 -0.36
N GLY A 259 -1.30 -25.85 0.03
CA GLY A 259 -1.78 -25.52 1.37
C GLY A 259 -2.21 -24.07 1.51
N ALA A 260 -3.41 -23.83 2.05
CA ALA A 260 -4.00 -22.52 2.24
C ALA A 260 -3.69 -21.94 3.63
N SER A 261 -2.41 -21.90 4.02
CA SER A 261 -1.96 -21.40 5.34
C SER A 261 -1.65 -19.89 5.34
N GLU A 262 -1.33 -19.31 6.50
CA GLU A 262 -0.80 -17.94 6.57
C GLU A 262 0.52 -17.79 5.83
N LEU A 263 1.42 -18.77 5.89
CA LEU A 263 2.66 -18.79 5.10
C LEU A 263 2.36 -18.78 3.59
N ALA A 264 1.30 -19.47 3.16
CA ALA A 264 0.86 -19.47 1.76
C ALA A 264 0.48 -18.07 1.30
N SER A 265 -0.16 -17.27 2.16
CA SER A 265 -0.49 -15.88 1.83
C SER A 265 0.75 -15.04 1.55
N ILE A 266 1.84 -15.26 2.29
CA ILE A 266 3.11 -14.56 2.10
C ILE A 266 3.72 -14.92 0.75
N LEU A 267 3.72 -16.21 0.41
CA LEU A 267 4.27 -16.71 -0.84
C LEU A 267 3.42 -16.29 -2.05
N ILE A 268 2.09 -16.14 -1.91
CA ILE A 268 1.22 -15.64 -3.00
C ILE A 268 1.64 -14.25 -3.47
N GLY A 269 2.03 -13.37 -2.54
CA GLY A 269 2.51 -12.03 -2.91
C GLY A 269 3.80 -12.09 -3.74
N GLN A 270 4.77 -12.87 -3.27
CA GLN A 270 6.10 -12.95 -3.89
C GLN A 270 6.15 -13.77 -5.19
N LEU A 271 5.31 -14.79 -5.27
CA LEU A 271 5.32 -15.77 -6.36
C LEU A 271 4.05 -15.67 -7.22
N SER A 272 3.31 -14.56 -7.17
CA SER A 272 1.99 -14.41 -7.82
C SER A 272 2.00 -14.83 -9.29
N ASP A 273 3.08 -14.46 -9.99
CA ASP A 273 3.27 -14.66 -11.42
C ASP A 273 3.89 -16.03 -11.75
N ALA A 274 4.55 -16.65 -10.77
CA ALA A 274 5.12 -17.99 -10.87
C ALA A 274 4.09 -19.08 -10.53
N ILE A 275 3.08 -18.78 -9.71
CA ILE A 275 2.06 -19.74 -9.28
C ILE A 275 1.12 -20.05 -10.44
N VAL A 276 1.23 -21.27 -10.96
CA VAL A 276 0.36 -21.81 -12.04
C VAL A 276 -0.88 -22.49 -11.50
N LEU A 277 -0.81 -23.05 -10.28
CA LEU A 277 -1.93 -23.68 -9.60
C LEU A 277 -1.79 -23.54 -8.08
N SER A 278 -2.90 -23.30 -7.39
CA SER A 278 -2.99 -23.34 -5.94
C SER A 278 -3.83 -24.53 -5.53
N VAL A 279 -3.31 -25.37 -4.64
CA VAL A 279 -3.93 -26.66 -4.25
C VAL A 279 -4.05 -26.72 -2.73
N ASP A 280 -5.16 -27.24 -2.23
CA ASP A 280 -5.32 -27.55 -0.81
C ASP A 280 -6.02 -28.89 -0.64
N PHE A 281 -5.63 -29.67 0.39
CA PHE A 281 -6.24 -30.97 0.65
C PHE A 281 -7.74 -30.87 0.92
N ALA A 282 -8.19 -29.78 1.56
CA ALA A 282 -9.60 -29.58 1.88
C ALA A 282 -10.42 -29.08 0.67
N ALA A 283 -9.79 -28.73 -0.45
CA ALA A 283 -10.49 -28.40 -1.68
C ALA A 283 -10.81 -29.67 -2.48
N SER A 284 -12.05 -29.78 -2.97
CA SER A 284 -12.53 -30.86 -3.83
C SER A 284 -13.06 -30.31 -5.17
N GLU A 285 -13.42 -31.20 -6.10
CA GLU A 285 -14.09 -30.80 -7.36
C GLU A 285 -15.40 -30.04 -7.09
N ASP A 286 -16.14 -30.47 -6.07
CA ASP A 286 -17.43 -29.89 -5.68
C ASP A 286 -17.29 -28.64 -4.81
N HIS A 287 -16.15 -28.46 -4.13
CA HIS A 287 -15.96 -27.38 -3.17
C HIS A 287 -14.56 -26.77 -3.28
N GLN A 288 -14.48 -25.59 -3.89
CA GLN A 288 -13.25 -24.81 -3.95
C GLN A 288 -13.12 -23.89 -2.74
N ILE A 289 -11.91 -23.83 -2.17
CA ILE A 289 -11.59 -22.93 -1.06
C ILE A 289 -11.05 -21.63 -1.64
N ALA A 290 -11.75 -20.51 -1.41
CA ALA A 290 -11.22 -19.20 -1.73
C ALA A 290 -10.50 -18.64 -0.51
N ARG A 291 -9.17 -18.48 -0.60
CA ARG A 291 -8.36 -17.89 0.47
C ARG A 291 -7.32 -16.96 -0.12
N PHE A 292 -7.13 -15.79 0.50
CA PHE A 292 -6.13 -14.81 0.06
C PHE A 292 -6.30 -14.44 -1.43
N GLY A 293 -7.56 -14.30 -1.87
CA GLY A 293 -8.00 -14.05 -3.25
C GLY A 293 -7.43 -14.98 -4.32
N LYS A 294 -6.89 -16.13 -3.94
CA LYS A 294 -6.64 -17.28 -4.82
C LYS A 294 -7.70 -18.34 -4.56
N ARG A 295 -8.08 -19.06 -5.61
CA ARG A 295 -8.88 -20.27 -5.50
C ARG A 295 -7.93 -21.44 -5.34
N PHE A 296 -8.15 -22.24 -4.30
CA PHE A 296 -7.44 -23.47 -4.07
C PHE A 296 -8.29 -24.62 -4.60
N HIS A 297 -7.61 -25.48 -5.34
CA HIS A 297 -8.21 -26.55 -6.10
C HIS A 297 -7.84 -27.93 -5.53
N ALA A 298 -8.55 -28.95 -6.00
CA ALA A 298 -8.34 -30.32 -5.57
C ALA A 298 -6.96 -30.86 -5.99
N PRO A 299 -6.32 -31.73 -5.17
CA PRO A 299 -4.98 -32.22 -5.44
C PRO A 299 -4.77 -33.02 -6.74
N HIS A 300 -5.79 -33.65 -7.30
CA HIS A 300 -5.64 -34.41 -8.55
C HIS A 300 -5.23 -33.53 -9.74
N LEU A 301 -5.59 -32.24 -9.73
CA LEU A 301 -5.25 -31.29 -10.78
C LEU A 301 -3.74 -31.01 -10.88
N ILE A 302 -2.95 -31.44 -9.89
CA ILE A 302 -1.49 -31.43 -9.97
C ILE A 302 -1.00 -32.25 -11.17
N GLN A 303 -1.62 -33.40 -11.46
CA GLN A 303 -1.21 -34.29 -12.56
C GLN A 303 -1.46 -33.67 -13.94
N GLU A 304 -2.45 -32.79 -14.03
CA GLU A 304 -2.87 -32.15 -15.28
C GLU A 304 -2.17 -30.81 -15.54
N THR A 305 -1.47 -30.29 -14.52
CA THR A 305 -0.84 -28.98 -14.58
C THR A 305 0.66 -29.12 -14.79
N GLU A 306 1.18 -28.49 -15.85
CA GLU A 306 2.63 -28.42 -16.06
C GLU A 306 3.29 -27.53 -15.00
N HIS A 307 4.26 -28.08 -14.26
CA HIS A 307 4.95 -27.39 -13.19
C HIS A 307 6.39 -27.88 -13.01
N ASP A 308 7.23 -27.03 -12.43
CA ASP A 308 8.64 -27.31 -12.12
C ASP A 308 8.84 -27.70 -10.65
N VAL A 309 7.94 -27.28 -9.75
CA VAL A 309 8.10 -27.45 -8.30
C VAL A 309 6.76 -27.34 -7.58
N ILE A 310 6.58 -28.12 -6.52
CA ILE A 310 5.53 -27.88 -5.52
C ILE A 310 6.14 -27.19 -4.31
N VAL A 311 5.67 -25.99 -4.01
CA VAL A 311 6.00 -25.26 -2.78
C VAL A 311 4.89 -25.51 -1.77
N VAL A 312 5.22 -26.23 -0.69
CA VAL A 312 4.32 -26.55 0.42
C VAL A 312 4.42 -25.46 1.48
N ALA A 313 3.29 -24.84 1.79
CA ALA A 313 3.20 -23.75 2.74
C ALA A 313 2.51 -24.11 4.05
N VAL A 314 2.08 -25.37 4.24
CA VAL A 314 1.51 -25.85 5.51
C VAL A 314 2.57 -26.46 6.40
N THR A 315 2.44 -26.26 7.70
CA THR A 315 3.41 -26.70 8.70
C THR A 315 3.00 -28.04 9.31
N GLY A 316 4.00 -28.88 9.57
CA GLY A 316 3.80 -30.21 10.16
C GLY A 316 3.20 -31.22 9.18
N ARG A 317 3.55 -32.50 9.39
CA ARG A 317 3.19 -33.65 8.52
C ARG A 317 3.99 -33.75 7.21
N LYS A 318 5.27 -33.37 7.24
CA LYS A 318 6.18 -33.44 6.07
C LYS A 318 6.14 -34.80 5.37
N ASP A 319 6.41 -35.89 6.09
CA ASP A 319 6.50 -37.23 5.50
C ASP A 319 5.19 -37.68 4.85
N MET A 320 4.06 -37.38 5.51
CA MET A 320 2.72 -37.65 4.97
C MET A 320 2.49 -36.87 3.68
N LEU A 321 2.82 -35.57 3.68
CA LEU A 321 2.61 -34.69 2.52
C LEU A 321 3.54 -35.05 1.37
N VAL A 322 4.80 -35.41 1.64
CA VAL A 322 5.72 -35.92 0.61
C VAL A 322 5.13 -37.17 -0.03
N HIS A 323 4.70 -38.16 0.78
CA HIS A 323 4.11 -39.38 0.24
C HIS A 323 2.86 -39.10 -0.59
N PHE A 324 1.96 -38.26 -0.07
CA PHE A 324 0.73 -37.86 -0.74
C PHE A 324 0.99 -37.15 -2.08
N LEU A 325 1.84 -36.12 -2.07
CA LEU A 325 2.13 -35.30 -3.26
C LEU A 325 2.96 -36.05 -4.30
N SER A 326 3.83 -36.97 -3.87
CA SER A 326 4.58 -37.85 -4.78
C SER A 326 3.67 -38.80 -5.57
N GLY A 327 2.43 -39.01 -5.12
CA GLY A 327 1.41 -39.71 -5.90
C GLY A 327 0.89 -38.91 -7.11
N TYR A 328 1.11 -37.60 -7.13
CA TYR A 328 0.63 -36.71 -8.20
C TYR A 328 1.75 -36.16 -9.09
N THR A 329 2.99 -36.11 -8.61
CA THR A 329 4.12 -35.58 -9.39
C THR A 329 5.43 -36.25 -9.01
N SER A 330 6.38 -36.23 -9.96
CA SER A 330 7.79 -36.54 -9.70
C SER A 330 8.66 -35.28 -9.52
N GLN A 331 8.07 -34.10 -9.67
CA GLN A 331 8.78 -32.83 -9.51
C GLN A 331 9.16 -32.57 -8.04
N PRO A 332 10.19 -31.74 -7.79
CA PRO A 332 10.62 -31.42 -6.44
C PRO A 332 9.49 -30.86 -5.56
N ILE A 333 9.44 -31.34 -4.32
CA ILE A 333 8.55 -30.84 -3.26
C ILE A 333 9.40 -30.08 -2.25
N VAL A 334 9.10 -28.80 -2.06
CA VAL A 334 9.84 -27.88 -1.21
C VAL A 334 8.94 -27.39 -0.09
N PHE A 335 9.36 -27.60 1.16
CA PHE A 335 8.63 -27.11 2.34
C PHE A 335 9.14 -25.72 2.68
N ALA A 336 8.29 -24.70 2.51
CA ALA A 336 8.69 -23.31 2.71
C ALA A 336 9.12 -23.03 4.16
N GLU A 337 8.56 -23.74 5.14
CA GLU A 337 8.94 -23.61 6.55
C GLU A 337 10.42 -23.97 6.83
N GLU A 338 11.05 -24.80 6.00
CA GLU A 338 12.45 -25.22 6.18
C GLU A 338 13.46 -24.15 5.74
N PHE A 339 12.98 -23.09 5.09
CA PHE A 339 13.80 -22.03 4.54
C PHE A 339 13.50 -20.66 5.16
N LEU A 340 12.46 -20.55 5.99
CA LEU A 340 11.87 -19.27 6.40
C LEU A 340 11.78 -19.09 7.92
N PHE A 341 12.40 -19.98 8.71
CA PHE A 341 12.41 -19.93 10.18
C PHE A 341 13.69 -20.47 10.80
#